data_AF-A0A3A6UQD6-F1
#
_entry.id   AF-A0A3A6UQD6-F1
#
_cell.length_a   1.000
_cell.length_b   1.000
_cell.length_c   1.000
_cell.angle_alpha   90.00
_cell.angle_beta   90.00
_cell.angle_gamma   90.00
#
_symmetry.space_group_name_H-M   'P 1'
#
loop_
_entity.id
_entity.type
_entity.pdbx_description
1 polymer ?
#
loop_
_entity_poly.entity_id
_entity_poly.type
_entity_poly.pdbx_seq_one_letter_code
_entity_poly.pdbx_strand_id
1 'polypeptide(L)'
;MDIILQGQHNAIETVESLERVLKLFKERYQVDGFREIHLTVTLVDEQGDEVELVDSDTNQPYRIFEVYRKGYELAGRKGIPMLQLVVDNTHK
;
A
#
# COMPACT_ATOMS: atom_id res chain seq x y z
N MET A 1 14.01 -3.18 4.49
CA MET A 1 13.68 -3.11 5.93
C MET A 1 12.22 -3.42 6.01
N ASP A 2 11.85 -4.41 6.82
CA ASP A 2 10.49 -4.90 6.88
C ASP A 2 9.81 -4.30 8.12
N ILE A 3 8.67 -3.67 7.92
CA ILE A 3 7.82 -3.16 8.99
C ILE A 3 6.68 -4.16 9.14
N ILE A 4 6.71 -4.92 10.24
CA ILE A 4 5.70 -5.95 10.52
C ILE A 4 4.81 -5.44 11.64
N LEU A 5 3.53 -5.18 11.32
CA LEU A 5 2.50 -4.92 12.32
C LEU A 5 1.85 -6.25 12.67
N GLN A 6 2.14 -6.79 13.86
CA GLN A 6 1.61 -8.08 14.31
C GLN A 6 0.28 -7.93 15.06
N GLY A 7 -0.58 -8.94 14.94
CA GLY A 7 -1.90 -8.97 15.57
C GLY A 7 -3.01 -8.45 14.65
N GLN A 8 -4.27 -8.65 15.06
CA GLN A 8 -5.42 -8.05 14.37
C GLN A 8 -5.48 -6.56 14.70
N HIS A 9 -5.53 -5.73 13.67
CA HIS A 9 -5.72 -4.28 13.79
C HIS A 9 -6.98 -3.91 13.03
N ASN A 10 -7.81 -3.06 13.62
CA ASN A 10 -8.86 -2.42 12.84
C ASN A 10 -8.26 -1.34 11.91
N ALA A 11 -9.11 -0.75 11.05
CA ALA A 11 -8.67 0.26 10.09
C ALA A 11 -8.01 1.48 10.75
N ILE A 12 -8.53 1.94 11.90
CA ILE A 12 -8.01 3.11 12.62
C ILE A 12 -6.63 2.77 13.20
N GLU A 13 -6.52 1.64 13.91
CA GLU A 13 -5.27 1.17 14.52
C GLU A 13 -4.15 0.96 13.49
N THR A 14 -4.51 0.46 12.30
CA THR A 14 -3.58 0.25 11.19
C THR A 14 -2.99 1.57 10.71
N VAL A 15 -3.85 2.59 10.48
CA VAL A 15 -3.42 3.91 10.04
C VAL A 15 -2.51 4.56 11.07
N GLU A 16 -2.90 4.55 12.34
CA GLU A 16 -2.09 5.12 13.41
C GLU A 16 -0.72 4.41 13.54
N SER A 17 -0.69 3.09 13.39
CA SER A 17 0.55 2.32 13.50
C SER A 17 1.52 2.64 12.37
N LEU A 18 1.02 2.76 11.13
CA LEU A 18 1.83 3.22 10.01
C LEU A 18 2.32 4.66 10.22
N GLU A 19 1.45 5.56 10.68
CA GLU A 19 1.82 6.96 10.95
C GLU A 19 2.93 7.05 12.00
N ARG A 20 2.84 6.25 13.09
CA ARG A 20 3.88 6.18 14.12
C ARG A 20 5.24 5.77 13.56
N VAL A 21 5.27 4.78 12.67
CA VAL A 21 6.51 4.31 12.04
C VAL A 21 7.11 5.39 11.12
N LEU A 22 6.27 6.06 10.32
CA LEU A 22 6.72 7.14 9.45
C LEU A 22 7.23 8.35 10.24
N LYS A 23 6.56 8.73 11.33
CA LYS A 23 7.03 9.77 12.26
C LYS A 23 8.38 9.43 12.86
N LEU A 24 8.58 8.18 13.30
CA LEU A 24 9.86 7.72 13.82
C LEU A 24 11.00 7.91 12.80
N PHE A 25 10.80 7.57 11.52
CA PHE A 25 11.82 7.82 10.49
C PHE A 25 12.13 9.30 10.33
N LYS A 26 11.12 10.16 10.37
CA LYS A 26 11.33 11.60 10.21
C LYS A 26 12.02 12.22 11.43
N GLU A 27 11.48 11.98 12.62
CA GLU A 27 11.88 12.68 13.84
C GLU A 27 13.17 12.10 14.43
N ARG A 28 13.29 10.76 14.47
CA ARG A 28 14.44 10.10 15.11
C ARG A 28 15.61 9.93 14.16
N TYR A 29 15.34 9.63 12.90
CA TYR A 29 16.36 9.28 11.91
C TYR A 29 16.57 10.34 10.83
N GLN A 30 15.81 11.45 10.87
CA GLN A 30 15.94 12.57 9.94
C GLN A 30 15.84 12.13 8.46
N VAL A 31 15.03 11.11 8.18
CA VAL A 31 14.77 10.67 6.80
C VAL A 31 13.93 11.73 6.08
N ASP A 32 14.45 12.27 4.98
CA ASP A 32 13.81 13.36 4.24
C ASP A 32 12.86 12.92 3.13
N GLY A 33 12.91 11.65 2.74
CA GLY A 33 12.01 11.11 1.74
C GLY A 33 12.10 9.59 1.63
N PHE A 34 11.05 9.01 1.04
CA PHE A 34 10.96 7.58 0.77
C PHE A 34 11.02 7.38 -0.74
N ARG A 35 11.98 6.57 -1.20
CA ARG A 35 12.09 6.22 -2.62
C ARG A 35 11.02 5.20 -3.02
N GLU A 36 10.71 4.27 -2.13
CA GLU A 36 9.81 3.15 -2.36
C GLU A 36 9.34 2.58 -1.02
N ILE A 37 8.07 2.15 -0.93
CA ILE A 37 7.51 1.44 0.23
C ILE A 37 6.73 0.23 -0.31
N HIS A 38 7.09 -0.95 0.16
CA HIS A 38 6.35 -2.19 -0.10
C HIS A 38 5.47 -2.49 1.11
N LEU A 39 4.17 -2.62 0.90
CA LEU A 39 3.22 -3.03 1.92
C LEU A 39 2.60 -4.36 1.50
N THR A 40 2.68 -5.37 2.37
CA THR A 40 1.95 -6.62 2.24
C THR A 40 0.85 -6.63 3.27
N VAL A 41 -0.39 -6.88 2.85
CA VAL A 41 -1.56 -6.85 3.72
C VAL A 41 -2.31 -8.16 3.58
N THR A 42 -2.62 -8.79 4.71
CA THR A 42 -3.58 -9.90 4.78
C THR A 42 -4.92 -9.32 5.22
N LEU A 43 -5.95 -9.50 4.41
CA LEU A 43 -7.30 -9.04 4.70
C LEU A 43 -8.06 -10.16 5.41
N VAL A 44 -8.88 -9.79 6.38
CA VAL A 44 -9.78 -10.71 7.09
C VAL A 44 -11.19 -10.16 7.08
N ASP A 45 -12.19 -11.04 7.09
CA ASP A 45 -13.59 -10.66 7.27
C ASP A 45 -13.97 -10.50 8.76
N GLU A 46 -15.26 -10.28 9.02
CA GLU A 46 -15.79 -10.13 10.38
C GLU A 46 -15.67 -11.40 11.24
N GLN A 47 -15.52 -12.57 10.61
CA GLN A 47 -15.34 -13.87 11.27
C GLN A 47 -13.86 -14.15 11.55
N GLY A 48 -12.96 -13.34 10.96
CA GLY A 48 -11.52 -13.48 11.05
C GLY A 48 -10.93 -14.37 9.96
N ASP A 49 -11.73 -14.77 8.97
CA ASP A 49 -11.29 -15.59 7.85
C ASP A 49 -10.55 -14.73 6.81
N GLU A 50 -9.45 -15.25 6.26
CA GLU A 50 -8.69 -14.55 5.22
C GLU A 50 -9.52 -14.38 3.94
N VAL A 51 -9.50 -13.18 3.38
CA VAL A 51 -10.25 -12.84 2.17
C VAL A 51 -9.37 -12.22 1.10
N GLU A 52 -9.75 -12.45 -0.15
CA GLU A 52 -9.16 -11.81 -1.32
C GLU A 52 -10.15 -10.80 -1.92
N LEU A 53 -9.62 -9.66 -2.38
CA LEU A 53 -10.41 -8.73 -3.19
C LEU A 53 -10.47 -9.27 -4.61
N VAL A 54 -11.66 -9.37 -5.19
CA VAL A 54 -11.87 -9.88 -6.54
C VAL A 54 -12.38 -8.78 -7.46
N ASP A 55 -11.81 -8.70 -8.66
CA ASP A 55 -12.28 -7.85 -9.74
C ASP A 55 -13.61 -8.38 -10.29
N SER A 56 -14.66 -7.55 -10.25
CA SER A 56 -16.00 -7.94 -10.68
C SER A 56 -16.10 -8.24 -12.18
N ASP A 57 -15.23 -7.66 -13.00
CA ASP A 57 -15.29 -7.79 -14.46
C ASP A 57 -14.54 -9.03 -14.93
N THR A 58 -13.41 -9.35 -14.29
CA THR A 58 -12.54 -10.47 -14.66
C THR A 58 -12.68 -11.69 -13.76
N ASN A 59 -13.33 -11.53 -12.60
CA ASN A 59 -13.42 -12.52 -11.53
C ASN A 59 -12.04 -13.06 -11.09
N GLN A 60 -11.01 -12.20 -11.19
CA GLN A 60 -9.64 -12.50 -10.76
C GLN A 60 -9.31 -11.76 -9.47
N PRO A 61 -8.52 -12.35 -8.55
CA PRO A 61 -8.09 -11.67 -7.35
C PRO A 61 -7.11 -10.54 -7.68
N TYR A 62 -7.28 -9.40 -7.03
CA TYR A 62 -6.35 -8.28 -7.06
C TYR A 62 -5.04 -8.69 -6.38
N ARG A 63 -3.92 -8.57 -7.11
CA ARG A 63 -2.59 -8.97 -6.58
C ARG A 63 -1.78 -7.80 -6.07
N ILE A 64 -1.82 -6.66 -6.76
CA ILE A 64 -0.97 -5.50 -6.45
C ILE A 64 -1.79 -4.21 -6.57
N PHE A 65 -1.75 -3.40 -5.51
CA PHE A 65 -2.22 -2.03 -5.51
C PHE A 65 -1.01 -1.10 -5.55
N GLU A 66 -0.77 -0.46 -6.69
CA GLU A 66 0.33 0.49 -6.86
C GLU A 66 -0.17 1.92 -6.67
N VAL A 67 0.47 2.66 -5.77
CA VAL A 67 0.21 4.10 -5.61
C VAL A 67 1.44 4.86 -6.05
N TYR A 68 1.30 5.64 -7.12
CA TYR A 68 2.38 6.47 -7.63
C TYR A 68 1.93 7.92 -7.80
N ARG A 69 2.91 8.79 -8.02
CA ARG A 69 2.64 10.16 -8.46
C ARG A 69 2.35 10.14 -9.95
N LYS A 70 1.17 10.57 -10.36
CA LYS A 70 0.75 10.78 -11.75
C LYS A 70 1.84 11.53 -12.52
N GLY A 71 2.24 11.02 -13.68
CA GLY A 71 3.41 11.49 -14.44
C GLY A 71 4.77 10.85 -14.04
N TYR A 72 4.76 9.87 -13.13
CA TYR A 72 5.87 8.96 -12.85
C TYR A 72 5.45 7.50 -13.07
N GLU A 73 4.40 7.29 -13.88
CA GLU A 73 4.03 5.95 -14.36
C GLU A 73 5.26 5.25 -14.95
N LEU A 74 5.37 3.94 -14.73
CA LEU A 74 6.45 3.05 -15.19
C LEU A 74 6.78 3.12 -16.70
N ALA A 75 6.11 3.96 -17.49
CA ALA A 75 6.35 4.25 -18.90
C ALA A 75 6.88 5.69 -19.21
N GLY A 76 7.24 6.48 -18.19
CA GLY A 76 8.06 7.69 -18.34
C GLY A 76 7.43 8.84 -19.14
N ARG A 77 6.60 9.69 -18.51
CA ARG A 77 6.32 11.05 -18.99
C ARG A 77 6.09 12.04 -17.85
N LYS A 78 6.93 13.08 -17.80
CA LYS A 78 6.96 14.14 -16.77
C LYS A 78 5.71 15.05 -16.84
N GLY A 79 4.85 14.95 -15.82
CA GLY A 79 3.73 15.87 -15.55
C GLY A 79 3.71 16.35 -14.09
N ILE A 80 2.83 17.32 -13.77
CA ILE A 80 2.65 17.86 -12.41
C ILE A 80 2.10 16.74 -11.50
N PRO A 81 2.77 16.41 -10.39
CA PRO A 81 2.50 15.19 -9.64
C PRO A 81 1.23 15.30 -8.79
N MET A 82 0.26 14.41 -9.05
CA MET A 82 -0.89 14.12 -8.18
C MET A 82 -0.81 12.66 -7.74
N LEU A 83 -1.14 12.33 -6.48
CA LEU A 83 -1.20 10.92 -6.05
C LEU A 83 -2.31 10.20 -6.83
N GLN A 84 -2.00 9.04 -7.40
CA GLN A 84 -2.93 8.22 -8.15
C GLN A 84 -2.78 6.75 -7.71
N LEU A 85 -3.90 6.12 -7.39
CA LEU A 85 -4.00 4.68 -7.17
C LEU A 85 -4.19 3.99 -8.54
N VAL A 86 -3.38 2.98 -8.82
CA VAL A 86 -3.51 2.08 -9.97
C VAL A 86 -3.48 0.65 -9.48
N VAL A 87 -4.28 -0.18 -10.12
CA VAL A 87 -4.49 -1.56 -9.72
C VAL A 87 -4.07 -2.45 -10.87
N ASP A 88 -3.09 -3.33 -10.64
CA ASP A 88 -2.57 -4.25 -11.65
C ASP A 88 -3.15 -5.66 -11.45
N ASN A 89 -3.92 -6.11 -12.44
CA ASN A 89 -4.58 -7.42 -12.51
C ASN A 89 -3.97 -8.33 -13.58
N THR A 90 -2.81 -7.99 -14.13
CA THR A 90 -2.19 -8.77 -15.21
C THR A 90 -1.46 -10.01 -14.69
N HIS A 91 -1.66 -11.15 -15.36
CA HIS A 91 -0.89 -12.37 -15.13
C HIS A 91 0.40 -12.32 -15.95
N LYS A 92 1.55 -12.62 -15.33
CA LYS A 92 2.80 -12.93 -16.06
C LYS A 92 2.76 -14.34 -16.62
#